data_AF-D9X171-F1
#
_entry.id   AF-D9X171-F1
#
_cell.length_a   1.000
_cell.length_b   1.000
_cell.length_c   1.000
_cell.angle_alpha   90.00
_cell.angle_beta   90.00
_cell.angle_gamma   90.00
#
_symmetry.space_group_name_H-M   'P 1'
#
loop_
_entity.id
_entity.type
_entity.pdbx_description
1 polymer ?
#
loop_
_entity_poly.entity_id
_entity_poly.type
_entity_poly.pdbx_seq_one_letter_code
_entity_poly.pdbx_strand_id
1 'polypeptide(L)' 'MLLSAPATLRIEVTDTRAGDLPRHRPPTPDAESGRGLLLVEALADRWGVELGPVPRKTVWAELDLPRL' A
#
# COMPACT_ATOMS: atom_id res chain seq x y z
N MET A 1 -5.69 -28.07 -21.28
CA MET A 1 -5.04 -26.74 -21.15
C MET A 1 -5.27 -26.28 -19.72
N LEU A 2 -4.26 -26.33 -18.85
CA LEU A 2 -4.37 -25.84 -17.48
C LEU A 2 -4.13 -24.33 -17.49
N LEU A 3 -5.12 -23.56 -17.05
CA LEU A 3 -4.96 -22.13 -16.82
C LEU A 3 -4.41 -21.94 -15.41
N SER A 4 -3.17 -21.44 -15.29
CA SER A 4 -2.66 -20.95 -14.01
C SER A 4 -3.38 -19.65 -13.66
N ALA A 5 -3.85 -19.55 -12.42
CA ALA A 5 -4.37 -18.30 -11.87
C ALA A 5 -3.29 -17.20 -11.94
N PRO A 6 -3.67 -15.92 -12.13
CA PRO A 6 -2.71 -14.81 -12.05
C PRO A 6 -2.01 -14.82 -10.69
N ALA A 7 -0.70 -14.55 -10.68
CA ALA A 7 0.07 -14.44 -9.45
C ALA A 7 -0.01 -13.00 -8.94
N THR A 8 -0.06 -12.81 -7.62
CA THR A 8 -0.10 -11.48 -6.99
C THR A 8 1.13 -11.28 -6.12
N LEU A 9 1.83 -10.16 -6.30
CA LEU A 9 2.87 -9.70 -5.38
C LEU A 9 2.25 -8.80 -4.32
N ARG A 10 2.42 -9.15 -3.04
CA ARG A 10 1.95 -8.35 -1.91
C ARG A 10 3.12 -7.72 -1.15
N ILE A 11 3.06 -6.40 -0.97
CA ILE A 11 4.05 -5.60 -0.25
C ILE A 11 3.38 -5.03 1.00
N GLU A 12 4.00 -5.22 2.17
CA GLU A 12 3.44 -4.78 3.45
C GLU A 12 4.44 -3.93 4.23
N VAL A 13 3.95 -2.81 4.77
CA VAL A 13 4.72 -1.95 5.68
C VAL A 13 3.95 -1.82 6.98
N THR A 14 4.54 -2.38 8.05
CA THR A 14 3.98 -2.32 9.39
C THR A 14 4.64 -1.20 10.20
N ASP A 15 3.83 -0.30 10.73
CA ASP A 15 4.23 0.72 11.70
C ASP A 15 3.69 0.33 13.08
N THR A 16 4.58 0.29 14.08
CA THR A 16 4.27 -0.04 15.48
C THR A 16 4.24 1.20 16.38
N ARG A 17 4.10 2.40 15.80
CA ARG A 17 3.91 3.64 16.56
C ARG A 17 2.45 3.94 16.83
N ALA A 18 2.16 4.40 18.04
CA ALA A 18 0.85 4.88 18.42
C ALA A 18 0.58 6.21 17.72
N GLY A 19 -0.53 6.29 16.99
CA GLY A 19 -0.99 7.54 16.40
C GLY A 19 -1.03 7.51 14.88
N ASP A 20 -2.18 8.00 14.40
CA ASP A 20 -2.61 8.25 13.02
C ASP A 20 -2.56 7.09 12.03
N LEU A 21 -3.77 6.80 11.51
CA LEU A 21 -3.93 6.10 10.25
C LEU A 21 -3.27 6.89 9.12
N PRO A 22 -2.78 6.21 8.07
CA PRO A 22 -2.29 6.88 6.87
C PRO A 22 -3.44 7.72 6.29
N ARG A 23 -3.16 8.97 5.94
CA ARG A 23 -4.12 9.88 5.29
C ARG A 23 -3.49 10.51 4.09
N HIS A 24 -4.25 10.65 3.00
CA HIS A 24 -3.81 11.44 1.86
C HIS A 24 -3.52 12.87 2.33
N ARG A 25 -2.35 13.37 1.94
CA ARG A 25 -1.97 14.76 2.12
C ARG A 25 -1.89 15.39 0.73
N PRO A 26 -2.53 16.55 0.48
CA PRO A 26 -2.37 17.26 -0.78
C PRO A 26 -0.88 17.56 -0.98
N PRO A 27 -0.26 17.11 -2.10
CA PRO A 27 1.11 17.48 -2.38
C PRO A 27 1.17 18.96 -2.72
N THR A 28 2.07 19.72 -2.09
CA THR A 28 2.50 21.02 -2.62
C THR A 28 3.68 20.80 -3.58
N PRO A 29 3.85 21.64 -4.62
CA PRO A 29 4.91 21.45 -5.62
C PRO A 29 6.29 21.21 -4.99
N ASP A 30 6.62 21.99 -3.96
CA ASP A 30 7.93 21.96 -3.28
C ASP A 30 7.97 21.06 -2.04
N ALA A 31 6.90 20.32 -1.71
CA ALA A 31 6.94 19.41 -0.56
C ALA A 31 7.91 18.25 -0.80
N GLU A 32 8.69 17.88 0.20
CA GLU A 32 9.55 16.68 0.16
C GLU A 32 8.84 15.41 0.71
N SER A 33 7.65 15.57 1.30
CA SER A 33 6.89 14.49 1.92
C SER A 33 5.41 14.48 1.49
N GLY A 34 4.64 13.47 1.93
CA GLY A 34 3.19 13.41 1.73
C GLY A 34 2.72 12.76 0.43
N ARG A 35 3.63 12.41 -0.49
CA ARG A 35 3.30 11.75 -1.76
C ARG A 35 3.12 10.23 -1.67
N GLY A 36 3.56 9.61 -0.57
CA GLY A 36 3.61 8.15 -0.45
C GLY A 36 2.30 7.44 -0.81
N LEU A 37 1.19 7.84 -0.18
CA LEU A 37 -0.12 7.23 -0.47
C LEU A 37 -0.65 7.55 -1.86
N LEU A 38 -0.31 8.71 -2.43
CA LEU A 38 -0.67 9.04 -3.81
C LEU A 38 0.05 8.11 -4.79
N LEU A 39 1.33 7.81 -4.53
CA LEU A 39 2.09 6.85 -5.33
C LEU A 39 1.54 5.43 -5.18
N VAL A 40 1.18 5.00 -3.97
CA VAL A 40 0.58 3.68 -3.72
C VAL A 40 -0.76 3.55 -4.47
N GLU A 41 -1.64 4.54 -4.34
CA GLU A 41 -2.93 4.58 -5.08
C GLU A 41 -2.73 4.51 -6.59
N ALA A 42 -1.71 5.19 -7.13
CA ALA A 42 -1.48 5.24 -8.57
C ALA A 42 -0.81 3.98 -9.14
N LEU A 43 -0.06 3.23 -8.32
CA LEU A 43 0.78 2.11 -8.79
C LEU A 43 0.24 0.74 -8.42
N ALA A 44 -0.53 0.61 -7.35
CA ALA A 44 -1.05 -0.67 -6.90
C ALA A 44 -2.37 -1.01 -7.62
N ASP A 45 -2.58 -2.29 -7.92
CA ASP A 45 -3.88 -2.76 -8.41
C ASP A 45 -4.92 -2.78 -7.29
N ARG A 46 -4.46 -3.12 -6.08
CA ARG A 46 -5.25 -3.09 -4.84
C ARG A 46 -4.34 -2.64 -3.71
N TRP A 47 -4.86 -1.84 -2.80
CA TRP A 47 -4.13 -1.48 -1.58
C TRP A 47 -5.10 -1.22 -0.44
N GLY A 48 -4.59 -1.17 0.78
CA GLY A 48 -5.39 -0.85 1.93
C GLY A 48 -4.58 -0.70 3.21
N VAL A 49 -5.31 -0.52 4.30
CA VAL A 49 -4.75 -0.42 5.65
C VAL A 49 -5.41 -1.48 6.52
N GLU A 50 -4.60 -2.33 7.13
CA GLU A 50 -5.03 -3.29 8.13
C GLU A 50 -4.60 -2.82 9.52
N LEU A 51 -5.53 -2.87 10.47
CA LEU A 51 -5.25 -2.55 11.86
C LEU A 51 -4.94 -3.84 12.62
N GLY A 52 -3.77 -3.89 13.27
CA GLY A 52 -3.44 -4.93 14.23
C GLY A 52 -3.72 -4.50 15.67
N PRO A 53 -3.32 -5.31 16.67
CA PRO A 53 -3.33 -4.88 18.06
C PRO A 53 -2.60 -3.54 18.19
N VAL A 54 -3.25 -2.55 18.80
CA VAL A 54 -2.68 -1.21 19.00
C VAL A 54 -1.31 -1.34 19.67
N PRO A 55 -0.26 -0.66 19.17
CA PRO A 55 -0.28 0.42 18.16
C PRO A 55 0.13 -0.01 16.73
N ARG A 56 -0.26 -1.20 16.27
CA ARG A 56 0.12 -1.70 14.95
C ARG A 56 -0.84 -1.27 13.85
N LYS A 57 -0.32 -0.64 12.80
CA LYS A 57 -1.01 -0.50 11.50
C LYS A 57 -0.15 -1.07 10.38
N THR A 58 -0.76 -1.66 9.38
CA THR A 58 -0.07 -2.19 8.19
C THR A 58 -0.69 -1.59 6.94
N VAL A 59 0.10 -0.88 6.14
CA VAL A 59 -0.28 -0.53 4.77
C VAL A 59 0.14 -1.69 3.89
N TRP A 60 -0.76 -2.17 3.05
CA TRP A 60 -0.48 -3.22 2.09
C TRP A 60 -0.81 -2.76 0.67
N ALA A 61 -0.04 -3.25 -0.30
CA ALA A 61 -0.25 -3.03 -1.73
C ALA A 61 -0.06 -4.34 -2.48
N GLU A 62 -0.91 -4.57 -3.47
CA GLU A 62 -0.91 -5.74 -4.34
C GLU A 62 -0.72 -5.34 -5.79
N LEU A 63 0.09 -6.13 -6.49
CA LEU A 63 0.36 -6.02 -7.92
C LEU A 63 0.06 -7.36 -8.59
N ASP A 64 -0.76 -7.35 -9.63
CA ASP A 64 -1.04 -8.51 -10.47
C ASP A 64 0.13 -8.72 -11.43
N LEU A 65 0.81 -9.85 -11.25
CA LEU A 65 1.98 -10.19 -12.05
C LEU A 65 1.52 -10.80 -13.38
N PRO A 66 2.13 -10.36 -14.50
CA PRO A 66 1.90 -11.01 -15.77
C PRO A 66 2.37 -12.47 -15.70
N ARG A 67 1.67 -13.34 -16.41
CA ARG A 67 2.16 -14.70 -16.64
C ARG A 67 3.46 -14.61 -17.45
N LEU A 68 4.53 -15.17 -16.89
CA LEU A 68 5.79 -15.40 -17.61
C LEU A 68 5.63 -16.51 -18.65
#